data_AF-A0A962INN1-F1
#
_entry.id   AF-A0A962INN1-F1
#
_cell.length_a   1.000
_cell.length_b   1.000
_cell.length_c   1.000
_cell.angle_alpha   90.00
_cell.angle_beta   90.00
_cell.angle_gamma   90.00
#
_symmetry.space_group_name_H-M   'P 1'
#
loop_
_entity.id
_entity.type
_entity.pdbx_description
1 polymer ?
#
loop_
_entity_poly.entity_id
_entity_poly.type
_entity_poly.pdbx_seq_one_letter_code
_entity_poly.pdbx_strand_id
1 'polypeptide(L)' 'MSPALVDDELVIGQRRFTSRLLTGTGKFRDLEETRQATEAAAAQIVTVAIRRTNIGQDPNEPNLLDVL' A
#
# COMPACT_ATOMS: atom_id res chain seq x y z
N MET A 1 -25.32 1.65 -22.97
CA MET A 1 -24.13 2.28 -22.35
C MET A 1 -24.51 2.61 -20.93
N SER A 2 -23.90 1.96 -19.94
CA SER A 2 -24.10 2.34 -18.53
C SER A 2 -23.57 3.75 -18.32
N PRO A 3 -24.28 4.63 -17.60
CA PRO A 3 -23.76 5.94 -17.27
C PRO A 3 -22.45 5.74 -16.50
N ALA A 4 -21.41 6.48 -16.89
CA ALA A 4 -20.15 6.49 -16.16
C ALA A 4 -20.46 6.81 -14.70
N LEU A 5 -20.08 5.89 -13.81
CA LEU A 5 -20.31 5.99 -12.38
C LEU A 5 -19.69 7.29 -11.88
N VAL A 6 -20.53 8.13 -11.27
CA VAL A 6 -20.11 9.18 -10.34
C VAL A 6 -19.11 8.52 -9.37
N ASP A 7 -17.90 9.08 -9.28
CA ASP A 7 -16.75 8.65 -8.47
C ASP A 7 -17.03 7.45 -7.54
N ASP A 8 -16.67 6.24 -8.00
CA ASP A 8 -16.82 4.99 -7.24
C ASP A 8 -15.74 4.87 -6.15
N GLU A 9 -15.67 5.88 -5.27
CA GLU A 9 -14.73 5.95 -4.15
C GLU A 9 -14.99 4.82 -3.14
N LEU A 10 -13.93 4.21 -2.65
CA LEU A 10 -13.97 3.38 -1.46
C LEU A 10 -13.86 4.28 -0.22
N VAL A 11 -14.87 4.25 0.66
CA VAL A 11 -14.87 5.00 1.92
C VAL A 11 -14.66 4.06 3.09
N ILE A 12 -13.61 4.28 3.88
CA ILE A 12 -13.31 3.52 5.10
C ILE A 12 -13.18 4.51 6.26
N GLY A 13 -14.18 4.53 7.14
CA GLY A 13 -14.29 5.53 8.20
C GLY A 13 -14.39 6.94 7.61
N GLN A 14 -13.44 7.82 7.95
CA GLN A 14 -13.39 9.20 7.44
C GLN A 14 -12.48 9.36 6.21
N ARG A 15 -11.84 8.28 5.74
CA ARG A 15 -10.91 8.32 4.60
C ARG A 15 -11.61 7.85 3.32
N ARG A 16 -11.28 8.52 2.22
CA ARG A 16 -11.77 8.24 0.86
C ARG A 16 -10.61 7.80 -0.01
N PHE A 17 -10.84 6.80 -0.85
CA PHE A 17 -9.84 6.22 -1.73
C PHE A 17 -10.45 6.05 -3.13
N THR A 18 -9.71 6.43 -4.15
CA THR A 18 -10.08 6.24 -5.56
C THR A 18 -9.57 4.89 -6.09
N SER A 19 -8.46 4.39 -5.54
CA SER A 19 -7.93 3.06 -5.86
C SER A 19 -8.68 1.97 -5.09
N ARG A 20 -9.14 0.94 -5.81
CA ARG A 20 -9.78 -0.26 -5.24
C ARG A 20 -8.83 -1.45 -5.11
N LEU A 21 -7.55 -1.25 -5.42
CA LEU A 21 -6.53 -2.27 -5.29
C LEU A 21 -5.76 -2.07 -3.98
N LEU A 22 -6.02 -2.96 -3.02
CA LEU A 22 -5.26 -3.04 -1.78
C LEU A 22 -4.07 -3.96 -2.00
N THR A 23 -2.87 -3.53 -1.61
CA THR A 23 -1.65 -4.33 -1.74
C THR A 23 -1.11 -4.72 -0.37
N GLY A 24 -0.23 -5.73 -0.34
CA GLY A 24 0.51 -6.12 0.85
C GLY A 24 1.99 -6.26 0.53
N THR A 25 2.85 -6.18 1.54
CA THR A 25 4.30 -6.06 1.35
C THR A 25 5.10 -7.35 1.53
N GLY A 26 4.44 -8.47 1.85
CA GLY A 26 5.12 -9.67 2.39
C GLY A 26 5.78 -10.62 1.38
N LYS A 27 5.71 -10.39 0.06
CA LYS A 27 6.20 -11.34 -0.96
C LYS A 27 7.14 -10.73 -2.00
N PHE A 28 7.48 -9.44 -1.87
CA PHE A 28 8.49 -8.81 -2.71
C PHE A 28 9.88 -9.22 -2.26
N ARG A 29 10.81 -9.28 -3.20
CA ARG A 29 12.22 -9.61 -3.01
C ARG A 29 12.90 -8.65 -2.03
N ASP A 30 12.59 -7.37 -2.16
CA ASP A 30 13.16 -6.28 -1.38
C ASP A 30 12.20 -5.07 -1.31
N LEU A 31 12.64 -4.03 -0.57
CA LEU A 31 11.87 -2.81 -0.37
C LEU A 31 11.73 -1.97 -1.64
N GLU A 32 12.71 -2.02 -2.54
CA GLU A 32 12.65 -1.28 -3.80
C GLU A 32 11.61 -1.90 -4.74
N GLU A 33 11.56 -3.23 -4.84
CA GLU A 33 10.49 -3.91 -5.58
C GLU A 33 9.11 -3.64 -4.95
N THR A 34 9.02 -3.56 -3.62
CA THR A 34 7.78 -3.18 -2.92
C THR A 34 7.31 -1.79 -3.32
N ARG A 35 8.22 -0.80 -3.36
CA ARG A 35 7.92 0.57 -3.76
C ARG A 35 7.42 0.63 -5.20
N GLN A 36 8.19 0.04 -6.13
CA GLN A 36 7.87 0.01 -7.56
C GLN A 36 6.51 -0.67 -7.83
N ALA A 37 6.23 -1.79 -7.15
CA ALA A 37 4.96 -2.47 -7.29
C ALA A 37 3.79 -1.66 -6.72
N THR A 38 3.99 -0.95 -5.61
CA THR A 38 2.97 -0.09 -5.00
C THR A 38 2.63 1.11 -5.88
N GLU A 39 3.66 1.75 -6.44
CA GLU A 39 3.50 2.88 -7.39
C GLU A 39 2.81 2.44 -8.68
N ALA A 40 3.26 1.34 -9.29
CA ALA A 40 2.66 0.79 -10.50
C ALA A 40 1.19 0.39 -10.30
N ALA A 41 0.83 -0.06 -9.09
CA ALA A 41 -0.53 -0.42 -8.71
C ALA A 41 -1.43 0.79 -8.42
N ALA A 42 -0.87 2.01 -8.31
CA ALA A 42 -1.54 3.19 -7.75
C ALA A 42 -2.28 2.86 -6.43
N ALA A 43 -1.64 2.04 -5.58
CA ALA A 43 -2.25 1.55 -4.36
C ALA A 43 -2.27 2.66 -3.30
N GLN A 44 -3.45 2.96 -2.76
CA GLN A 44 -3.61 3.95 -1.70
C GLN A 44 -3.74 3.33 -0.30
N ILE A 45 -3.85 2.01 -0.25
CA ILE A 45 -3.94 1.23 0.99
C ILE A 45 -2.95 0.08 0.86
N VAL A 46 -1.93 0.07 1.72
CA VAL A 46 -0.90 -0.97 1.80
C VAL A 46 -0.99 -1.66 3.16
N THR A 47 -0.94 -2.99 3.16
CA THR A 47 -1.01 -3.81 4.37
C THR A 47 0.35 -4.36 4.77
N VAL A 48 0.64 -4.36 6.07
CA VAL A 48 1.94 -4.75 6.62
C VAL A 48 1.76 -5.70 7.79
N ALA A 49 2.70 -6.63 7.98
CA ALA A 49 2.70 -7.52 9.12
C ALA A 49 3.64 -6.97 10.21
N ILE A 50 3.09 -6.30 11.22
CA ILE A 50 3.82 -5.57 12.28
C ILE A 50 4.94 -6.38 12.96
N ARG A 51 4.80 -7.71 13.06
CA ARG A 51 5.80 -8.60 13.72
C ARG A 51 6.85 -9.20 12.78
N ARG A 52 6.69 -9.04 11.46
CA ARG A 52 7.56 -9.67 10.45
C ARG A 52 8.30 -8.65 9.59
N THR A 53 7.94 -7.38 9.70
CA THR A 53 8.51 -6.30 8.91
C THR A 53 9.02 -5.23 9.85
N ASN A 54 10.25 -4.77 9.61
CA ASN A 54 10.77 -3.60 10.29
C ASN A 54 10.04 -2.34 9.79
N ILE A 55 9.38 -1.67 10.72
CA ILE A 55 8.69 -0.38 10.55
C ILE A 55 9.30 0.67 11.52
N GLY A 56 10.57 0.47 11.90
CA GLY A 56 11.31 1.34 12.82
C GLY A 56 11.57 0.73 14.20
N GLN A 57 11.39 -0.59 14.38
CA GLN A 57 11.74 -1.26 15.63
C GLN A 57 13.24 -1.56 15.73
N ASP A 58 13.93 -1.78 14.60
CA ASP A 58 15.39 -1.96 14.53
C ASP A 58 16.03 -0.89 13.63
N PRO A 59 16.93 -0.04 14.15
CA PRO A 59 17.59 1.00 13.37
C PRO A 59 18.65 0.48 12.39
N ASN A 60 19.07 -0.79 12.50
CA ASN A 60 20.10 -1.39 11.64
C ASN A 60 19.50 -2.15 10.45
N GLU A 61 18.18 -2.34 10.42
CA GLU A 61 17.49 -3.02 9.34
C GLU A 61 16.73 -2.02 8.44
N PRO A 62 16.52 -2.34 7.15
CA PRO A 62 15.72 -1.49 6.27
C PRO A 62 14.29 -1.29 6.81
N ASN A 63 13.81 -0.06 6.83
CA ASN A 63 12.49 0.30 7.33
C ASN A 63 11.49 0.43 6.17
N LEU A 64 10.39 -0.32 6.24
CA LEU A 64 9.35 -0.29 5.20
C LEU A 64 8.68 1.09 5.05
N LEU A 65 8.59 1.88 6.12
CA LEU A 65 7.98 3.21 6.06
C LEU A 65 8.83 4.22 5.31
N ASP A 66 10.10 3.92 5.02
CA ASP A 66 10.97 4.81 4.25
C ASP A 66 10.73 4.70 2.73
N VAL A 67 9.99 3.67 2.29
CA VAL A 67 9.76 3.37 0.86
C VAL A 67 8.28 3.40 0.45
N LEU A 68 7.36 3.73 1.36
CA LEU A 68 5.91 3.83 1.14
C LEU A 68 5.42 5.23 1.49
#